data_AF-A0AAE1HPW6-F1
#
_entry.id   AF-A0AAE1HPW6-F1
#
_cell.length_a   1.000
_cell.length_b   1.000
_cell.length_c   1.000
_cell.angle_alpha   90.00
_cell.angle_beta   90.00
_cell.angle_gamma   90.00
#
_symmetry.space_group_name_H-M   'P 1'
#
loop_
_entity.id
_entity.type
_entity.pdbx_description
1 polymer ?
#
loop_
_entity_poly.entity_id
_entity_poly.type
_entity_poly.pdbx_seq_one_letter_code
_entity_poly.pdbx_strand_id
1 'polypeptide(L)'
;MVKVGSKERVKKSVENNHDFHYLFENTSNLDHSTLATMTKHFKAEPKIIDALSFVPMRRKRLYWHNLGESGIDLDSLTVPPLEDYLDAGRRANVEFLSTITTNRACQKKGDKLPAVDYNSEDCPLNVNELERIFGFGEGFTDNGSLSIC
;
A
#
# COMPACT_ATOMS: atom_id res chain seq x y z
N MET A 1 -12.18 -24.52 -10.48
CA MET A 1 -13.55 -24.10 -10.85
C MET A 1 -14.24 -23.52 -9.61
N VAL A 2 -14.08 -22.22 -9.36
CA VAL A 2 -14.68 -21.54 -8.18
C VAL A 2 -16.17 -21.32 -8.47
N LYS A 3 -17.01 -22.00 -7.68
CA LYS A 3 -18.46 -22.10 -7.84
C LYS A 3 -19.14 -20.72 -7.70
N VAL A 4 -19.90 -20.34 -8.73
CA VAL A 4 -21.25 -19.72 -8.84
C VAL A 4 -21.90 -18.95 -7.65
N GLY A 5 -21.34 -18.87 -6.44
CA GLY A 5 -21.99 -18.25 -5.28
C GLY A 5 -21.86 -16.72 -5.17
N SER A 6 -20.87 -16.09 -5.82
CA SER A 6 -20.66 -14.65 -5.72
C SER A 6 -21.68 -13.84 -6.54
N LYS A 7 -21.95 -14.24 -7.78
CA LYS A 7 -22.90 -13.55 -8.66
C LYS A 7 -24.33 -13.56 -8.12
N GLU A 8 -24.73 -14.66 -7.50
CA GLU A 8 -26.09 -14.83 -6.99
C GLU A 8 -26.35 -13.97 -5.74
N ARG A 9 -25.33 -13.77 -4.90
CA ARG A 9 -25.39 -12.85 -3.75
C ARG A 9 -25.48 -11.39 -4.17
N VAL A 10 -24.72 -10.98 -5.19
CA VAL A 10 -24.82 -9.62 -5.75
C VAL A 10 -26.21 -9.39 -6.34
N LYS A 11 -26.73 -10.36 -7.10
CA LYS A 11 -28.08 -10.29 -7.69
C LYS A 11 -29.15 -10.14 -6.61
N LYS A 12 -29.09 -10.94 -5.55
CA LYS A 12 -30.00 -10.86 -4.40
C LYS A 12 -29.90 -9.53 -3.65
N SER A 13 -28.71 -8.91 -3.56
CA SER A 13 -28.56 -7.60 -2.93
C SER A 13 -29.31 -6.53 -3.71
N VAL A 14 -29.17 -6.54 -5.04
CA VAL A 14 -29.89 -5.62 -5.94
C VAL A 14 -31.41 -5.86 -5.86
N GLU A 15 -31.85 -7.13 -5.89
CA GLU A 15 -33.27 -7.49 -5.81
C GLU A 15 -33.91 -7.07 -4.47
N ASN A 16 -33.17 -7.09 -3.37
CA ASN A 16 -33.65 -6.67 -2.05
C ASN A 16 -33.33 -5.20 -1.71
N ASN A 17 -32.81 -4.42 -2.66
CA ASN A 17 -32.41 -3.02 -2.47
C ASN A 17 -31.45 -2.82 -1.28
N HIS A 18 -30.53 -3.77 -1.08
CA HIS A 18 -29.47 -3.67 -0.08
C HIS A 18 -28.23 -3.02 -0.69
N ASP A 19 -27.62 -2.10 0.05
CA ASP A 19 -26.34 -1.51 -0.31
C ASP A 19 -25.27 -2.59 -0.40
N PHE A 20 -24.70 -2.73 -1.60
CA PHE A 20 -23.61 -3.66 -1.87
C PHE A 20 -22.36 -2.88 -2.25
N HIS A 21 -21.28 -3.10 -1.51
CA HIS A 21 -19.99 -2.48 -1.79
C HIS A 21 -18.91 -3.54 -1.99
N TYR A 22 -18.02 -3.29 -2.95
CA TYR A 22 -16.82 -4.06 -3.18
C TYR A 22 -15.64 -3.13 -3.49
N LEU A 23 -14.46 -3.60 -3.13
CA LEU A 23 -13.19 -3.02 -3.51
C LEU A 23 -12.21 -4.16 -3.78
N PHE A 24 -11.50 -4.07 -4.88
CA PHE A 24 -10.45 -5.00 -5.28
C PHE A 24 -9.18 -4.20 -5.61
N GLU A 25 -8.07 -4.59 -4.99
CA GLU A 25 -6.77 -3.94 -5.16
C GLU A 25 -5.80 -4.84 -5.93
N ASN A 26 -4.92 -4.24 -6.73
CA ASN A 26 -3.77 -4.92 -7.32
C ASN A 26 -2.59 -3.96 -7.54
N THR A 27 -1.40 -4.52 -7.79
CA THR A 27 -0.23 -3.76 -8.23
C THR A 27 -0.52 -2.98 -9.50
N SER A 28 0.11 -1.81 -9.67
CA SER A 28 0.07 -1.08 -10.94
C SER A 28 1.01 -1.66 -11.99
N ASN A 29 1.89 -2.59 -11.61
CA ASN A 29 2.83 -3.23 -12.53
C ASN A 29 2.24 -4.47 -13.19
N LEU A 30 1.07 -4.30 -13.84
CA LEU A 30 0.42 -5.34 -14.64
C LEU A 30 0.77 -5.14 -16.11
N ASP A 31 0.86 -6.23 -16.87
CA ASP A 31 0.90 -6.14 -18.31
C ASP A 31 -0.45 -5.65 -18.87
N HIS A 32 -0.42 -5.06 -20.07
CA HIS A 32 -1.61 -4.49 -20.70
C HIS A 32 -2.74 -5.50 -20.92
N SER A 33 -2.41 -6.77 -21.20
CA SER A 33 -3.42 -7.80 -21.48
C SER A 33 -4.16 -8.22 -20.21
N THR A 34 -3.45 -8.34 -19.09
CA THR A 34 -4.02 -8.61 -17.77
C THR A 34 -4.89 -7.44 -17.33
N LEU A 35 -4.40 -6.20 -17.45
CA LEU A 35 -5.16 -5.00 -17.10
C LEU A 35 -6.49 -4.93 -17.88
N ALA A 36 -6.44 -5.09 -19.20
CA ALA A 36 -7.64 -5.05 -20.04
C ALA A 36 -8.64 -6.17 -19.68
N THR A 37 -8.15 -7.36 -19.37
CA THR A 37 -8.98 -8.49 -18.94
C THR A 37 -9.68 -8.19 -17.62
N MET A 38 -8.97 -7.61 -16.65
CA MET A 38 -9.53 -7.25 -15.35
C MET A 38 -10.56 -6.13 -15.46
N THR A 39 -10.23 -5.03 -16.15
CA THR A 39 -11.16 -3.92 -16.43
C THR A 39 -12.45 -4.42 -17.07
N LYS A 40 -12.36 -5.32 -18.06
CA LYS A 40 -13.53 -5.95 -18.68
C LYS A 40 -14.34 -6.80 -17.69
N HIS A 41 -13.68 -7.52 -16.79
CA HIS A 41 -14.36 -8.36 -15.80
C HIS A 41 -15.11 -7.54 -14.75
N PHE A 42 -14.49 -6.48 -14.24
CA PHE A 42 -15.10 -5.56 -13.27
C PHE A 42 -16.08 -4.58 -13.91
N LYS A 43 -16.02 -4.40 -15.24
CA LYS A 43 -16.83 -3.43 -16.01
C LYS A 43 -16.63 -1.99 -15.53
N ALA A 44 -15.43 -1.68 -15.06
CA ALA A 44 -15.04 -0.37 -14.55
C ALA A 44 -13.54 -0.19 -14.75
N GLU A 45 -13.11 1.05 -15.00
CA GLU A 45 -11.70 1.42 -14.98
C GLU A 45 -11.19 1.46 -13.52
N PRO A 46 -9.95 1.02 -13.26
CA PRO A 46 -9.39 1.14 -11.92
C PRO A 46 -9.04 2.60 -11.60
N LYS A 47 -9.32 3.00 -10.37
CA LYS A 47 -8.72 4.20 -9.78
C LYS A 47 -7.25 3.91 -9.46
N ILE A 48 -6.35 4.81 -9.86
CA ILE A 48 -4.93 4.70 -9.55
C ILE A 48 -4.65 5.58 -8.34
N ILE A 49 -4.09 4.99 -7.27
CA ILE A 49 -3.66 5.75 -6.09
C ILE A 49 -2.21 5.39 -5.80
N ASP A 50 -1.40 6.41 -5.56
CA ASP A 50 -0.03 6.26 -5.10
C ASP A 50 0.06 6.70 -3.65
N ALA A 51 0.62 5.85 -2.79
CA ALA A 51 0.78 6.18 -1.39
C ALA A 51 1.68 7.42 -1.16
N LEU A 52 2.50 7.79 -2.15
CA LEU A 52 3.31 9.01 -2.07
C LEU A 52 2.47 10.27 -1.79
N SER A 53 1.19 10.28 -2.15
CA SER A 53 0.29 11.41 -1.86
C SER A 53 -0.01 11.61 -0.37
N PHE A 54 0.31 10.64 0.49
CA PHE A 54 0.01 10.73 1.94
C PHE A 54 1.05 10.09 2.87
N VAL A 55 2.03 9.33 2.35
CA VAL A 55 3.18 8.78 3.10
C VAL A 55 4.47 8.90 2.28
N PRO A 56 5.66 8.99 2.89
CA PRO A 56 6.94 9.14 2.17
C PRO A 56 7.42 7.81 1.53
N MET A 57 6.53 7.13 0.80
CA MET A 57 6.79 5.87 0.11
C MET A 57 6.01 5.80 -1.20
N ARG A 58 6.68 5.43 -2.30
CA ARG A 58 6.03 5.08 -3.57
C ARG A 58 5.29 3.75 -3.44
N ARG A 59 3.98 3.73 -3.64
CA ARG A 59 3.21 2.48 -3.71
C ARG A 59 1.97 2.69 -4.57
N LYS A 60 2.20 2.78 -5.88
CA LYS A 60 1.12 2.88 -6.87
C LYS A 60 0.34 1.57 -6.95
N ARG A 61 -0.99 1.67 -6.84
CA ARG A 61 -1.94 0.56 -6.86
C ARG A 61 -3.18 0.90 -7.67
N LEU A 62 -3.82 -0.15 -8.18
CA LEU A 62 -5.05 -0.11 -8.95
C LEU A 62 -6.20 -0.58 -8.08
N TYR A 63 -7.30 0.17 -8.09
CA TYR A 63 -8.48 -0.11 -7.29
C TYR A 63 -9.72 -0.18 -8.18
N TRP A 64 -10.34 -1.35 -8.27
CA TRP A 64 -11.67 -1.53 -8.85
C TRP A 64 -12.70 -1.57 -7.73
N HIS A 65 -13.66 -0.66 -7.73
CA HIS A 65 -14.65 -0.58 -6.67
C HIS A 65 -15.96 0.01 -7.16
N ASN A 66 -17.00 -0.12 -6.35
CA ASN A 66 -18.24 0.65 -6.46
C ASN A 66 -18.52 1.49 -5.20
N LEU A 67 -17.48 1.74 -4.40
CA LEU A 67 -17.54 2.79 -3.39
C LEU A 67 -17.83 4.12 -4.07
N GLY A 68 -18.67 4.96 -3.45
CA GLY A 68 -18.90 6.32 -3.92
C GLY A 68 -17.60 7.14 -3.90
N GLU A 69 -17.64 8.34 -4.48
CA GLU A 69 -16.50 9.24 -4.42
C GLU A 69 -16.18 9.57 -2.95
N SER A 70 -14.96 9.26 -2.54
CA SER A 70 -14.43 9.73 -1.26
C SER A 70 -14.29 11.25 -1.34
N GLY A 71 -14.95 11.99 -0.45
CA GLY A 71 -14.75 13.44 -0.31
C GLY A 71 -13.35 13.85 0.19
N ILE A 72 -12.40 12.91 0.21
CA ILE A 72 -11.01 13.15 0.59
C ILE A 72 -10.26 13.55 -0.68
N ASP A 73 -9.86 14.82 -0.72
CA ASP A 73 -8.89 15.31 -1.68
C ASP A 73 -7.48 14.87 -1.23
N LEU A 74 -6.96 13.83 -1.88
CA LEU A 74 -5.63 13.30 -1.57
C LEU A 74 -4.52 14.31 -1.83
N ASP A 75 -4.74 15.28 -2.73
CA ASP A 75 -3.74 16.31 -3.06
C ASP A 75 -3.67 17.39 -1.98
N SER A 76 -4.68 17.48 -1.11
CA SER A 76 -4.69 18.39 0.05
C SER A 76 -3.90 17.86 1.25
N LEU A 77 -3.48 16.59 1.22
CA LEU A 77 -2.79 15.95 2.34
C LEU A 77 -1.33 16.41 2.40
N THR A 78 -0.87 16.77 3.60
CA THR A 78 0.55 17.02 3.86
C THR A 78 1.22 15.70 4.18
N VAL A 79 2.27 15.36 3.43
CA VAL A 79 3.07 14.14 3.65
C VAL A 79 4.16 14.45 4.68
N PRO A 80 4.17 13.79 5.86
CA PRO A 80 5.26 13.94 6.80
C PRO A 80 6.58 13.42 6.21
N PRO A 81 7.72 14.06 6.51
CA PRO A 81 9.02 13.56 6.06
C PRO A 81 9.30 12.15 6.59
N LEU A 82 10.15 11.39 5.89
CA LEU A 82 10.52 10.02 6.29
C LEU A 82 11.09 9.98 7.73
N GLU A 83 11.80 11.03 8.14
CA GLU A 83 12.42 11.13 9.46
C GLU A 83 11.41 11.05 10.61
N ASP A 84 10.18 11.54 10.41
CA ASP A 84 9.11 11.50 11.43
C ASP A 84 8.63 10.08 11.74
N TYR A 85 8.95 9.11 10.87
CA TYR A 85 8.60 7.70 11.06
C TYR A 85 9.72 6.87 11.71
N LEU A 86 10.93 7.44 11.82
CA LEU A 86 12.10 6.75 12.36
C LEU A 86 12.12 6.74 13.88
N ASP A 87 12.82 5.77 14.47
CA ASP A 87 13.07 5.75 15.90
C ASP A 87 14.00 6.91 16.31
N ALA A 88 13.88 7.35 17.57
CA ALA A 88 14.66 8.46 18.10
C ALA A 88 16.18 8.24 17.91
N GLY A 89 16.86 9.27 17.41
CA GLY A 89 18.30 9.25 17.17
C GLY A 89 18.72 8.72 15.81
N ARG A 90 17.77 8.24 14.97
CA ARG A 90 18.01 7.92 13.55
C ARG A 90 17.62 9.11 12.68
N ARG A 91 18.23 9.20 11.50
CA ARG A 91 17.95 10.27 10.52
C ARG A 91 17.63 9.71 9.15
N ALA A 92 16.78 10.39 8.40
CA ALA A 92 16.46 9.98 7.03
C ALA A 92 17.65 10.25 6.08
N ASN A 93 18.06 9.25 5.31
CA ASN A 93 19.10 9.38 4.28
C ASN A 93 18.50 9.62 2.87
N VAL A 94 17.19 9.36 2.73
CA VAL A 94 16.41 9.56 1.51
C VAL A 94 15.13 10.30 1.84
N GLU A 95 14.62 11.09 0.89
CA GLU A 95 13.37 11.84 1.06
C GLU A 95 12.13 10.93 1.13
N PHE A 96 12.11 9.88 0.29
CA PHE A 96 11.04 8.91 0.22
C PHE A 96 11.55 7.54 -0.22
N LEU A 97 10.86 6.49 0.22
CA LEU A 97 11.12 5.10 -0.11
C LEU A 97 10.62 4.72 -1.50
N SER A 98 11.33 3.80 -2.15
CA SER A 98 10.77 3.01 -3.25
C SER A 98 9.68 2.05 -2.72
N THR A 99 8.97 1.38 -3.64
CA THR A 99 7.97 0.37 -3.22
C THR A 99 8.60 -0.74 -2.40
N ILE A 100 8.17 -0.84 -1.14
CA ILE A 100 8.56 -1.92 -0.25
C ILE A 100 7.87 -3.23 -0.70
N THR A 101 8.67 -4.27 -0.81
CA THR A 101 8.30 -5.64 -1.17
C THR A 101 8.70 -6.59 -0.06
N THR A 102 8.44 -7.88 -0.23
CA THR A 102 8.85 -8.91 0.73
C THR A 102 10.36 -9.12 0.80
N ASN A 103 11.13 -8.66 -0.21
CA ASN A 103 12.59 -8.77 -0.20
C ASN A 103 13.21 -7.53 0.46
N ARG A 104 14.00 -7.71 1.52
CA ARG A 104 14.69 -6.63 2.24
C ARG A 104 15.51 -5.70 1.34
N ALA A 105 16.10 -6.23 0.26
CA ALA A 105 16.89 -5.44 -0.69
C ALA A 105 16.11 -4.29 -1.34
N CYS A 106 14.77 -4.34 -1.37
CA CYS A 106 13.94 -3.26 -1.92
C CYS A 106 14.06 -1.94 -1.15
N GLN A 107 14.54 -1.96 0.09
CA GLN A 107 14.76 -0.75 0.89
C GLN A 107 15.92 0.09 0.36
N LYS A 108 16.84 -0.50 -0.39
CA LYS A 108 17.98 0.21 -0.97
C LYS A 108 17.51 1.08 -2.14
N LYS A 109 17.86 2.36 -2.14
CA LYS A 109 17.56 3.31 -3.22
C LYS A 109 18.88 3.70 -3.90
N GLY A 110 19.21 3.01 -4.99
CA GLY A 110 20.56 3.07 -5.56
C GLY A 110 21.56 2.45 -4.60
N ASP A 111 22.53 3.24 -4.15
CA ASP A 111 23.55 2.79 -3.20
C ASP A 111 23.28 3.13 -1.73
N LYS A 112 22.20 3.87 -1.45
CA LYS A 112 21.86 4.33 -0.10
C LYS A 112 20.81 3.45 0.57
N LEU A 113 20.97 3.25 1.87
CA LEU A 113 19.91 2.75 2.75
C LEU A 113 19.05 3.91 3.28
N PRO A 114 17.80 3.66 3.70
CA PRO A 114 16.84 4.73 3.95
C PRO A 114 17.12 5.57 5.19
N ALA A 115 17.86 5.04 6.17
CA ALA A 115 18.16 5.71 7.42
C ALA A 115 19.67 5.72 7.70
N VAL A 116 20.09 6.63 8.57
CA VAL A 116 21.42 6.70 9.18
C VAL A 116 21.26 6.48 10.68
N ASP A 117 22.05 5.57 11.24
CA ASP A 117 22.02 5.27 12.67
C ASP A 117 22.88 6.26 13.50
N TYR A 118 22.94 6.01 14.81
CA TYR A 118 23.72 6.81 15.76
C TYR A 118 25.24 6.75 15.52
N ASN A 119 25.74 5.74 14.81
CA ASN A 119 27.13 5.62 14.41
C ASN A 119 27.43 6.29 13.07
N SER A 120 26.45 7.00 12.49
CA SER A 120 26.53 7.57 11.15
C SER A 120 26.66 6.51 10.04
N GLU A 121 26.14 5.29 10.27
CA GLU A 121 26.12 4.22 9.28
C GLU A 121 24.75 4.11 8.59
N ASP A 122 24.79 3.90 7.27
CA ASP A 122 23.63 3.60 6.44
C ASP A 122 22.95 2.30 6.92
N CYS A 123 21.66 2.36 7.26
CA CYS A 123 20.93 1.23 7.81
C CYS A 123 19.50 1.09 7.23
N PRO A 124 18.96 -0.14 7.12
CA PRO A 124 17.58 -0.35 6.73
C PRO A 124 16.62 0.13 7.84
N LEU A 125 15.35 0.26 7.48
CA LEU A 125 14.28 0.51 8.43
C LEU A 125 14.06 -0.70 9.34
N ASN A 126 13.75 -0.41 10.60
CA ASN A 126 13.28 -1.37 11.58
C ASN A 126 11.84 -1.80 11.23
N VAL A 127 11.41 -2.93 11.78
CA VAL A 127 10.03 -3.43 11.56
C VAL A 127 9.00 -2.43 12.05
N ASN A 128 9.19 -1.83 13.24
CA ASN A 128 8.27 -0.83 13.78
C ASN A 128 8.21 0.45 12.92
N GLU A 129 9.34 0.86 12.32
CA GLU A 129 9.37 2.00 11.39
C GLU A 129 8.58 1.67 10.10
N LEU A 130 8.71 0.44 9.58
CA LEU A 130 7.90 -0.03 8.46
C LEU A 130 6.41 -0.06 8.83
N GLU A 131 6.04 -0.58 9.99
CA GLU A 131 4.66 -0.57 10.48
C GLU A 131 4.07 0.84 10.48
N ARG A 132 4.79 1.81 11.07
CA ARG A 132 4.37 3.22 11.11
C ARG A 132 4.19 3.80 9.70
N ILE A 133 5.12 3.55 8.78
CA ILE A 133 5.02 4.02 7.38
C ILE A 133 3.83 3.43 6.65
N PHE A 134 3.47 2.17 6.93
CA PHE A 134 2.28 1.53 6.39
C PHE A 134 0.98 1.95 7.12
N GLY A 135 1.07 2.76 8.17
CA GLY A 135 -0.06 3.21 8.98
C GLY A 135 -0.57 2.17 9.98
N PHE A 136 0.23 1.15 10.29
CA PHE A 136 -0.09 0.17 11.34
C PHE A 136 0.33 0.69 12.71
N GLY A 137 -0.34 0.16 13.76
CA GLY A 137 0.08 0.38 15.14
C GLY A 137 1.40 -0.32 15.45
N GLU A 138 2.08 0.13 16.50
CA GLU A 138 3.33 -0.48 16.95
C GLU A 138 3.13 -1.92 17.42
N GLY A 139 3.98 -2.83 16.95
CA GLY A 139 3.90 -4.26 17.27
C GLY A 139 2.78 -4.99 16.55
N PHE A 140 2.20 -4.40 15.50
CA PHE A 140 1.11 -5.02 14.74
C PHE A 140 1.50 -6.37 14.14
N THR A 141 2.76 -6.51 13.75
CA THR A 141 3.33 -7.72 13.14
C THR A 141 4.20 -8.54 14.11
N ASP A 142 4.34 -8.11 15.37
CA ASP A 142 5.12 -8.83 16.39
C ASP A 142 4.33 -10.03 16.96
N ASN A 143 4.10 -11.02 16.11
CA ASN A 143 3.36 -12.23 16.44
C ASN A 143 4.04 -13.46 15.82
N GLY A 144 4.03 -14.58 16.55
CA GLY A 144 4.40 -15.89 15.99
C GLY A 144 5.91 -16.14 15.81
N SER A 145 6.77 -15.40 16.53
CA SER A 145 8.24 -15.59 16.50
C SER A 145 8.84 -15.57 15.09
N LEU A 146 8.34 -14.66 14.24
CA LEU A 146 8.82 -14.48 12.89
C LEU A 146 10.23 -13.89 12.91
N SER A 147 11.14 -14.44 12.08
CA SER A 147 12.47 -13.87 11.90
C SER A 147 12.41 -12.57 11.09
N ILE A 148 13.22 -11.59 11.47
CA ILE A 148 13.43 -10.38 10.67
C ILE A 148 14.21 -10.77 9.41
N CYS A 149 13.58 -10.65 8.24
CA CYS A 149 14.21 -10.88 6.93
C CYS A 149 15.26 -9.81 6.62
#